data_AF-A0AAV6MT79-F1
#
_entry.id   AF-A0AAV6MT79-F1
#
_cell.length_a   1.000
_cell.length_b   1.000
_cell.length_c   1.000
_cell.angle_alpha   90.00
_cell.angle_beta   90.00
_cell.angle_gamma   90.00
#
_symmetry.space_group_name_H-M   'P 1'
#
loop_
_entity.id
_entity.type
_entity.pdbx_description
1 polymer ?
#
loop_
_entity_poly.entity_id
_entity_poly.type
_entity_poly.pdbx_seq_one_letter_code
_entity_poly.pdbx_strand_id
1 'polypeptide(L)'
;MAEGTEWKRYKDSRQAEIKEEKKAKEKVLQALEQNKIERKRDLGMPSEVTRSIAAKAITIGAQEKYEHKSQNSGSMRECLRSLRHNQKDDPEKVRNAFQTLFTYVRNVARNPDEERVRKIPLGNPLFQERVGSLKEGIEFLELCGFQRDGDFLYLPRDKVDRDVLVTAGLLLESAMTNPFFGIL
;
A
#
# COMPACT_ATOMS: atom_id res chain seq x y z
N MET A 1 12.26 -33.40 32.06
CA MET A 1 12.91 -32.57 31.02
C MET A 1 12.27 -32.88 29.67
N ALA A 2 11.17 -32.21 29.29
CA ALA A 2 10.42 -32.54 28.06
C ALA A 2 9.92 -31.32 27.25
N GLU A 3 10.04 -30.09 27.76
CA GLU A 3 9.41 -28.90 27.14
C GLU A 3 10.29 -28.22 26.07
N GLY A 4 11.57 -28.60 25.93
CA GLY A 4 12.51 -27.98 24.99
C GLY A 4 12.42 -28.49 23.54
N THR A 5 11.75 -29.62 23.31
CA THR A 5 11.62 -30.25 21.98
C THR A 5 10.44 -29.72 21.18
N GLU A 6 9.39 -29.25 21.85
CA GLU A 6 8.14 -28.78 21.24
C GLU A 6 8.32 -27.41 20.57
N TRP A 7 9.07 -26.50 21.21
CA TRP A 7 9.34 -25.16 20.65
C TRP A 7 10.21 -25.20 19.39
N LYS A 8 11.09 -26.20 19.30
CA LYS A 8 11.97 -26.42 18.14
C LYS A 8 11.18 -26.92 16.92
N ARG A 9 10.20 -27.81 17.13
CA ARG A 9 9.29 -28.30 16.09
C ARG A 9 8.35 -27.21 15.58
N TYR A 10 7.86 -26.34 16.47
CA TYR A 10 7.02 -25.21 16.08
C TYR A 10 7.77 -24.18 15.21
N LYS A 11 9.03 -23.85 15.55
CA LYS A 11 9.86 -22.97 14.71
C LYS A 11 10.16 -23.59 13.34
N ASP A 12 10.44 -24.88 13.30
CA ASP A 12 10.78 -25.59 12.07
C ASP A 12 9.56 -25.70 11.13
N SER A 13 8.39 -26.02 11.68
CA SER A 13 7.12 -26.03 10.93
C SER A 13 6.76 -24.66 10.37
N ARG A 14 6.98 -23.59 11.15
CA ARG A 14 6.74 -22.20 10.71
C ARG A 14 7.74 -21.77 9.63
N GLN A 15 9.00 -22.17 9.74
CA GLN A 15 10.03 -21.90 8.73
C GLN A 15 9.76 -22.65 7.42
N ALA A 16 9.29 -23.90 7.50
CA ALA A 16 8.89 -24.69 6.34
C ALA A 16 7.71 -24.06 5.59
N GLU A 17 6.68 -23.62 6.32
CA GLU A 17 5.51 -22.94 5.74
C GLU A 17 5.88 -21.60 5.07
N ILE A 18 6.75 -20.82 5.70
CA ILE A 18 7.27 -19.56 5.12
C ILE A 18 8.12 -19.82 3.87
N LYS A 19 8.91 -20.90 3.86
CA LYS A 19 9.75 -21.27 2.70
C LYS A 19 8.91 -21.78 1.53
N GLU A 20 7.82 -22.49 1.82
CA GLU A 20 6.86 -22.94 0.82
C GLU A 20 6.07 -21.77 0.23
N GLU A 21 5.63 -20.83 1.07
CA GLU A 21 4.92 -19.62 0.62
C GLU A 21 5.83 -18.73 -0.25
N LYS A 22 7.13 -18.60 0.08
CA LYS A 22 8.11 -17.90 -0.76
C LYS A 22 8.30 -18.60 -2.11
N LYS A 23 8.39 -19.94 -2.12
CA LYS A 23 8.53 -20.73 -3.35
C LYS A 23 7.27 -20.64 -4.23
N ALA A 24 6.09 -20.58 -3.62
CA ALA A 24 4.83 -20.38 -4.33
C ALA A 24 4.75 -18.97 -4.94
N LYS A 25 5.11 -17.93 -4.18
CA LYS A 25 5.14 -16.54 -4.64
C LYS A 25 6.13 -16.32 -5.79
N GLU A 26 7.31 -16.94 -5.72
CA GLU A 26 8.33 -16.85 -6.78
C GLU A 26 7.85 -17.53 -8.08
N LYS A 27 7.24 -18.72 -7.99
CA LYS A 27 6.64 -19.39 -9.16
C LYS A 27 5.55 -18.56 -9.83
N VAL A 28 4.68 -17.90 -9.06
CA VAL A 28 3.62 -17.04 -9.60
C VAL A 28 4.20 -15.79 -10.28
N LEU A 29 5.24 -15.19 -9.70
CA LEU A 29 5.92 -14.03 -10.30
C LEU A 29 6.60 -14.41 -11.62
N GLN A 30 7.26 -15.56 -11.65
CA GLN A 30 7.92 -16.09 -12.86
C GLN A 30 6.91 -16.42 -13.97
N ALA A 31 5.73 -16.95 -13.62
CA ALA A 31 4.65 -17.21 -14.58
C ALA A 31 4.07 -15.92 -15.18
N LEU A 32 3.91 -14.86 -14.38
CA LEU A 32 3.48 -13.54 -14.86
C LEU A 32 4.51 -12.89 -15.80
N GLU A 33 5.80 -13.09 -15.55
CA GLU A 33 6.89 -12.60 -16.40
C GLU A 33 6.91 -13.32 -17.76
N GLN A 34 6.71 -14.64 -17.80
CA GLN A 34 6.59 -15.40 -19.05
C GLN A 34 5.41 -14.90 -19.89
N ASN A 35 4.24 -14.65 -19.27
CA ASN A 35 3.06 -14.14 -19.99
C ASN A 35 3.27 -12.72 -20.58
N LYS A 36 4.07 -11.89 -19.91
CA LYS A 36 4.43 -10.55 -20.38
C LYS A 36 5.40 -10.59 -21.58
N ILE A 37 6.28 -11.60 -21.64
CA ILE A 37 7.20 -11.81 -22.77
C ILE A 37 6.48 -12.43 -23.97
N GLU A 38 5.53 -13.34 -23.74
CA GLU A 38 4.75 -14.00 -24.79
C GLU A 38 3.88 -13.01 -25.57
N ARG A 39 3.21 -12.06 -24.89
CA ARG A 39 2.50 -10.94 -25.53
C ARG A 39 3.41 -9.98 -26.30
N LYS A 40 4.69 -9.88 -25.92
CA LYS A 40 5.66 -8.99 -26.56
C LYS A 40 6.34 -9.62 -27.78
N ARG A 41 6.31 -10.96 -27.90
CA ARG A 41 6.80 -11.69 -29.09
C ARG A 41 5.76 -11.79 -30.20
N ASP A 42 4.48 -11.81 -29.87
CA ASP A 42 3.39 -11.99 -30.85
C ASP A 42 3.09 -10.72 -31.69
N LEU A 43 3.45 -9.52 -31.19
CA LEU A 43 3.04 -8.25 -31.80
C LEU A 43 4.22 -7.45 -32.40
N GLY A 44 4.93 -8.04 -33.37
CA GLY A 44 5.96 -7.34 -34.17
C GLY A 44 5.49 -5.97 -34.70
N MET A 45 6.23 -4.91 -34.36
CA MET A 45 6.03 -3.48 -34.75
C MET A 45 6.32 -3.19 -36.24
N PRO A 46 5.80 -2.08 -36.87
CA PRO A 46 6.46 -0.74 -36.87
C PRO A 46 5.48 0.47 -36.82
N SER A 47 5.74 1.55 -36.04
CA SER A 47 6.45 2.82 -36.33
C SER A 47 5.65 3.95 -37.02
N GLU A 48 5.73 5.14 -36.39
CA GLU A 48 5.59 6.52 -36.91
C GLU A 48 4.23 7.10 -37.33
N VAL A 49 3.69 8.02 -36.51
CA VAL A 49 3.42 9.43 -36.88
C VAL A 49 3.50 10.33 -35.61
N THR A 50 4.10 11.51 -35.80
CA THR A 50 4.30 12.67 -34.90
C THR A 50 5.42 12.64 -33.86
N ARG A 51 6.65 12.64 -34.39
CA ARG A 51 7.82 13.32 -33.84
C ARG A 51 7.70 14.84 -34.11
N SER A 52 6.94 15.62 -33.33
CA SER A 52 6.88 17.09 -33.55
C SER A 52 6.47 17.97 -32.34
N ILE A 53 6.63 17.57 -31.08
CA ILE A 53 6.48 18.52 -29.97
C ILE A 53 7.48 18.25 -28.84
N ALA A 54 8.75 18.29 -29.18
CA ALA A 54 9.85 18.46 -28.22
C ALA A 54 10.49 19.82 -28.48
N ALA A 55 9.91 20.90 -27.93
CA ALA A 55 10.59 22.19 -27.65
C ALA A 55 9.58 23.31 -27.34
N LYS A 56 9.13 23.39 -26.09
CA LYS A 56 8.69 24.61 -25.36
C LYS A 56 8.31 24.14 -23.95
N ALA A 57 9.29 23.95 -23.08
CA ALA A 57 9.80 24.99 -22.20
C ALA A 57 8.70 25.67 -21.37
N ILE A 58 8.53 25.14 -20.15
CA ILE A 58 8.38 25.84 -18.87
C ILE A 58 7.06 26.60 -18.65
N THR A 59 6.56 26.37 -17.43
CA THR A 59 5.55 27.11 -16.66
C THR A 59 4.16 26.46 -16.61
N ILE A 60 3.69 26.34 -15.37
CA ILE A 60 2.31 26.13 -14.90
C ILE A 60 1.93 24.68 -14.59
N GLY A 61 2.08 24.34 -13.30
CA GLY A 61 1.07 23.67 -12.48
C GLY A 61 0.65 22.26 -12.88
N ALA A 62 1.20 21.26 -12.20
CA ALA A 62 0.71 19.88 -12.23
C ALA A 62 -0.66 19.76 -11.51
N GLN A 63 -1.70 20.23 -12.19
CA GLN A 63 -3.12 19.88 -12.06
C GLN A 63 -3.56 19.75 -13.53
N GLU A 64 -3.97 18.62 -14.07
CA GLU A 64 -5.15 17.82 -13.79
C GLU A 64 -5.04 16.57 -14.66
N LYS A 65 -5.37 15.38 -14.12
CA LYS A 65 -6.12 14.34 -14.84
C LYS A 65 -6.47 13.11 -13.99
N TYR A 66 -6.83 13.29 -12.71
CA TYR A 66 -7.55 12.27 -11.94
C TYR A 66 -8.47 12.96 -10.92
N GLU A 67 -9.42 13.75 -11.42
CA GLU A 67 -10.45 14.35 -10.58
C GLU A 67 -11.61 13.35 -10.41
N HIS A 68 -11.37 12.26 -9.68
CA HIS A 68 -12.44 11.63 -8.92
C HIS A 68 -12.36 12.26 -7.54
N LYS A 69 -13.24 13.25 -7.27
CA LYS A 69 -13.41 13.84 -5.95
C LYS A 69 -13.97 12.77 -5.01
N SER A 70 -13.12 11.86 -4.54
CA SER A 70 -13.38 11.18 -3.28
C SER A 70 -13.50 12.28 -2.23
N GLN A 71 -14.66 12.37 -1.56
CA GLN A 71 -14.94 13.36 -0.52
C GLN A 71 -13.86 13.39 0.57
N ASN A 72 -13.08 12.32 0.70
CA ASN A 72 -12.07 12.14 1.75
C ASN A 72 -10.63 12.45 1.31
N SER A 73 -10.38 12.69 0.02
CA SER A 73 -9.02 12.89 -0.52
C SER A 73 -8.27 14.07 0.12
N GLY A 74 -8.97 15.15 0.46
CA GLY A 74 -8.42 16.28 1.21
C GLY A 74 -8.00 15.90 2.62
N SER A 75 -8.89 15.24 3.37
CA SER A 75 -8.62 14.75 4.72
C SER A 75 -7.47 13.74 4.75
N MET A 76 -7.41 12.84 3.76
CA MET A 76 -6.29 11.88 3.63
C MET A 76 -4.95 12.57 3.45
N ARG A 77 -4.89 13.64 2.64
CA ARG A 77 -3.67 14.44 2.48
C ARG A 77 -3.28 15.13 3.79
N GLU A 78 -4.26 15.67 4.51
CA GLU A 78 -4.02 16.34 5.78
C GLU A 78 -3.55 15.37 6.88
N CYS A 79 -4.11 14.15 6.94
CA CYS A 79 -3.62 13.11 7.86
C CYS A 79 -2.16 12.75 7.56
N LEU A 80 -1.81 12.54 6.29
CA LEU A 80 -0.42 12.21 5.90
C LEU A 80 0.56 13.36 6.17
N ARG A 81 0.12 14.60 5.95
CA ARG A 81 0.89 15.82 6.31
C ARG A 81 1.11 15.88 7.82
N SER A 82 0.06 15.72 8.61
CA SER A 82 0.11 15.75 10.07
C SER A 82 0.98 14.63 10.64
N LEU A 83 0.88 13.41 10.08
CA LEU A 83 1.71 12.27 10.47
C LEU A 83 3.20 12.59 10.29
N ARG A 84 3.56 13.16 9.13
CA ARG A 84 4.94 13.57 8.85
C ARG A 84 5.41 14.68 9.78
N HIS A 85 4.56 15.66 10.07
CA HIS A 85 4.90 16.77 10.95
C HIS A 85 5.09 16.32 12.41
N ASN A 86 4.21 15.44 12.90
CA ASN A 86 4.25 14.93 14.27
C ASN A 86 5.40 13.95 14.53
N GLN A 87 5.97 13.37 13.46
CA GLN A 87 7.14 12.48 13.54
C GLN A 87 8.35 13.11 12.84
N LYS A 88 8.52 14.44 12.93
CA LYS A 88 9.65 15.17 12.33
C LYS A 88 11.03 14.71 12.83
N ASP A 89 11.08 14.22 14.07
CA ASP A 89 12.30 13.77 14.72
C ASP A 89 12.71 12.34 14.30
N ASP A 90 11.80 11.59 13.69
CA ASP A 90 12.02 10.21 13.24
C ASP A 90 11.48 9.96 11.81
N PRO A 91 12.22 10.38 10.78
CA PRO A 91 11.80 10.24 9.39
C PRO A 91 11.74 8.77 8.93
N GLU A 92 12.50 7.88 9.55
CA GLU A 92 12.45 6.44 9.25
C GLU A 92 11.13 5.84 9.70
N LYS A 93 10.63 6.23 10.88
CA LYS A 93 9.31 5.84 11.38
C LYS A 93 8.19 6.34 10.49
N VAL A 94 8.25 7.59 9.99
CA VAL A 94 7.30 8.11 8.98
C VAL A 94 7.29 7.24 7.73
N ARG A 95 8.48 6.94 7.19
CA ARG A 95 8.60 6.11 5.98
C ARG A 95 8.04 4.71 6.20
N ASN A 96 8.33 4.10 7.35
CA ASN A 96 7.82 2.77 7.72
C ASN A 96 6.30 2.77 7.90
N ALA A 97 5.74 3.84 8.46
CA ALA A 97 4.30 4.04 8.59
C ALA A 97 3.63 4.10 7.21
N PHE A 98 4.10 4.99 6.34
CA PHE A 98 3.57 5.15 4.98
C PHE A 98 3.68 3.86 4.16
N GLN A 99 4.82 3.16 4.24
CA GLN A 99 5.02 1.90 3.54
C GLN A 99 4.03 0.81 4.00
N THR A 100 3.76 0.77 5.31
CA THR A 100 2.85 -0.19 5.92
C THR A 100 1.40 0.11 5.55
N LEU A 101 0.98 1.38 5.66
CA LEU A 101 -0.33 1.86 5.19
C LEU A 101 -0.55 1.53 3.71
N PHE A 102 0.44 1.81 2.86
CA PHE A 102 0.38 1.53 1.43
C PHE A 102 0.19 0.05 1.13
N THR A 103 0.85 -0.82 1.90
CA THR A 103 0.71 -2.26 1.74
C THR A 103 -0.70 -2.72 2.06
N TYR A 104 -1.32 -2.22 3.14
CA TYR A 104 -2.70 -2.57 3.47
C TYR A 104 -3.68 -2.11 2.40
N VAL A 105 -3.62 -0.83 2.02
CA VAL A 105 -4.51 -0.26 0.98
C VAL A 105 -4.33 -0.99 -0.35
N ARG A 106 -3.08 -1.23 -0.78
CA ARG A 106 -2.77 -1.94 -2.03
C ARG A 106 -3.27 -3.38 -2.01
N ASN A 107 -3.14 -4.08 -0.88
CA ASN A 107 -3.60 -5.46 -0.77
C ASN A 107 -5.12 -5.55 -0.91
N VAL A 108 -5.86 -4.67 -0.24
CA VAL A 108 -7.32 -4.58 -0.37
C VAL A 108 -7.73 -4.17 -1.79
N ALA A 109 -7.09 -3.17 -2.38
CA ALA A 109 -7.43 -2.70 -3.74
C ALA A 109 -7.21 -3.77 -4.81
N ARG A 110 -6.23 -4.68 -4.59
CA ARG A 110 -5.95 -5.81 -5.47
C ARG A 110 -6.95 -6.95 -5.27
N ASN A 111 -7.21 -7.32 -4.02
CA ASN A 111 -8.03 -8.48 -3.66
C ASN A 111 -9.12 -8.07 -2.64
N PRO A 112 -10.15 -7.34 -3.06
CA PRO A 112 -11.17 -6.83 -2.13
C PRO A 112 -12.05 -7.94 -1.54
N ASP A 113 -12.16 -9.10 -2.18
CA ASP A 113 -12.96 -10.22 -1.67
C ASP A 113 -12.26 -11.01 -0.56
N GLU A 114 -10.93 -10.89 -0.41
CA GLU A 114 -10.18 -11.67 0.57
C GLU A 114 -10.34 -11.06 1.98
N GLU A 115 -10.96 -11.78 2.91
CA GLU A 115 -11.22 -11.29 4.28
C GLU A 115 -9.94 -11.04 5.08
N ARG A 116 -8.88 -11.82 4.81
CA ARG A 116 -7.59 -11.70 5.50
C ARG A 116 -6.90 -10.36 5.22
N VAL A 117 -7.08 -9.78 4.03
CA VAL A 117 -6.49 -8.45 3.72
C VAL A 117 -7.38 -7.30 4.20
N ARG A 118 -8.68 -7.57 4.40
CA ARG A 118 -9.63 -6.61 4.96
C ARG A 118 -9.59 -6.53 6.48
N LYS A 119 -8.94 -7.48 7.16
CA LYS A 119 -8.83 -7.52 8.64
C LYS A 119 -7.38 -7.33 9.09
N ILE A 120 -7.14 -6.29 9.87
CA ILE A 120 -5.84 -5.93 10.44
C ILE A 120 -5.91 -6.09 11.96
N PRO A 121 -5.12 -6.99 12.56
CA PRO A 121 -5.05 -7.15 14.01
C PRO A 121 -4.29 -5.99 14.67
N LEU A 122 -4.95 -5.28 15.60
CA LEU A 122 -4.32 -4.22 16.39
C LEU A 122 -3.27 -4.80 17.33
N GLY A 123 -3.40 -6.04 17.80
CA GLY A 123 -2.40 -6.72 18.63
C GLY A 123 -1.09 -7.09 17.92
N ASN A 124 -0.97 -6.84 16.61
CA ASN A 124 0.28 -7.14 15.89
C ASN A 124 1.35 -6.10 16.26
N PRO A 125 2.50 -6.51 16.83
CA PRO A 125 3.54 -5.58 17.28
C PRO A 125 4.12 -4.76 16.13
N LEU A 126 4.24 -5.32 14.93
CA LEU A 126 4.71 -4.59 13.74
C LEU A 126 3.71 -3.54 13.28
N PHE A 127 2.41 -3.83 13.44
CA PHE A 127 1.38 -2.84 13.15
C PHE A 127 1.44 -1.71 14.19
N GLN A 128 1.51 -2.04 15.49
CA GLN A 128 1.57 -1.06 16.57
C GLN A 128 2.78 -0.13 16.47
N GLU A 129 3.96 -0.70 16.25
CA GLU A 129 5.20 0.07 16.12
C GLU A 129 5.13 1.09 14.97
N ARG A 130 4.58 0.68 13.82
CA ARG A 130 4.64 1.46 12.58
C ARG A 130 3.45 2.37 12.36
N VAL A 131 2.24 1.94 12.74
CA VAL A 131 0.99 2.63 12.39
C VAL A 131 0.09 2.76 13.62
N GLY A 132 -0.04 1.71 14.45
CA GLY A 132 -0.96 1.70 15.58
C GLY A 132 -0.63 2.66 16.71
N SER A 133 0.65 3.02 16.87
CA SER A 133 1.11 4.05 17.80
C SER A 133 0.92 5.48 17.27
N LEU A 134 0.59 5.64 15.98
CA LEU A 134 0.38 6.93 15.32
C LEU A 134 -1.12 7.16 15.16
N LYS A 135 -1.65 8.20 15.80
CA LYS A 135 -3.08 8.53 15.74
C LYS A 135 -3.54 8.74 14.29
N GLU A 136 -2.73 9.45 13.51
CA GLU A 136 -2.97 9.78 12.10
C GLU A 136 -2.94 8.53 11.22
N GLY A 137 -2.18 7.50 11.62
CA GLY A 137 -2.12 6.23 10.92
C GLY A 137 -3.43 5.46 11.02
N ILE A 138 -4.06 5.47 12.19
CA ILE A 138 -5.40 4.89 12.40
C ILE A 138 -6.46 5.71 11.67
N GLU A 139 -6.44 7.04 11.83
CA GLU A 139 -7.38 7.95 11.19
C GLU A 139 -7.35 7.84 9.66
N PHE A 140 -6.16 7.68 9.07
CA PHE A 140 -6.02 7.43 7.64
C PHE A 140 -6.69 6.13 7.18
N LEU A 141 -6.58 5.04 7.96
CA LEU A 141 -7.26 3.78 7.66
C LEU A 141 -8.78 3.95 7.76
N GLU A 142 -9.27 4.70 8.75
CA GLU A 142 -10.69 5.02 8.88
C GLU A 142 -11.23 5.83 7.68
N LEU A 143 -10.45 6.79 7.18
CA LEU A 143 -10.78 7.53 5.95
C LEU A 143 -10.83 6.65 4.69
N CYS A 144 -10.05 5.56 4.68
CA CYS A 144 -10.10 4.53 3.64
C CYS A 144 -11.29 3.55 3.79
N GLY A 145 -12.09 3.70 4.85
CA GLY A 145 -13.29 2.91 5.12
C GLY A 145 -13.12 1.82 6.18
N PHE A 146 -11.91 1.64 6.75
CA PHE A 146 -11.72 0.65 7.81
C PHE A 146 -12.48 1.08 9.07
N GLN A 147 -13.01 0.10 9.80
CA GLN A 147 -13.76 0.30 11.03
C GLN A 147 -13.05 -0.40 12.17
N ARG A 148 -13.03 0.24 13.33
CA ARG A 148 -12.47 -0.35 14.54
C ARG A 148 -13.50 -1.26 15.21
N ASP A 149 -13.13 -2.51 15.39
CA ASP A 149 -13.91 -3.54 16.07
C ASP A 149 -13.03 -4.17 17.16
N GLY A 150 -13.13 -3.60 18.37
CA GLY A 150 -12.29 -3.99 19.51
C GLY A 150 -10.80 -3.96 19.20
N ASP A 151 -10.20 -5.15 19.13
CA ASP A 151 -8.78 -5.41 18.85
C ASP A 151 -8.42 -5.56 17.36
N PHE A 152 -9.37 -5.28 16.45
CA PHE A 152 -9.14 -5.38 15.00
C PHE A 152 -9.62 -4.11 14.29
N LEU A 153 -8.94 -3.78 13.18
CA LEU A 153 -9.48 -2.92 12.14
C LEU A 153 -9.99 -3.81 11.03
N TYR A 154 -11.24 -3.64 10.61
CA TYR A 154 -11.82 -4.42 9.53
C TYR A 154 -12.48 -3.51 8.50
N LEU A 155 -12.39 -3.89 7.23
CA LEU A 155 -13.07 -3.22 6.14
C LEU A 155 -14.26 -4.08 5.68
N PRO A 156 -15.52 -3.68 5.95
CA PRO A 156 -16.69 -4.39 5.44
C PRO A 156 -16.67 -4.45 3.92
N ARG A 157 -17.10 -5.57 3.33
CA ARG A 157 -17.17 -5.73 1.86
C ARG A 157 -18.01 -4.63 1.20
N ASP A 158 -19.10 -4.26 1.85
CA ASP A 158 -20.06 -3.26 1.38
C ASP A 158 -19.45 -1.84 1.32
N LYS A 159 -18.45 -1.56 2.16
CA LYS A 159 -17.77 -0.27 2.24
C LYS A 159 -16.46 -0.22 1.47
N VAL A 160 -16.13 -1.24 0.67
CA VAL A 160 -14.92 -1.24 -0.15
C VAL A 160 -15.14 -0.33 -1.35
N ASP A 161 -14.71 0.92 -1.23
CA ASP A 161 -14.69 1.85 -2.35
C ASP A 161 -13.33 1.79 -3.07
N ARG A 162 -13.34 1.25 -4.29
CA ARG A 162 -12.12 1.04 -5.07
C ARG A 162 -11.46 2.36 -5.47
N ASP A 163 -12.25 3.40 -5.75
CA ASP A 163 -11.72 4.71 -6.16
C ASP A 163 -11.03 5.40 -4.98
N VAL A 164 -11.64 5.31 -3.79
CA VAL A 164 -11.05 5.78 -2.53
C VAL A 164 -9.71 5.09 -2.26
N LEU A 165 -9.65 3.76 -2.40
CA LEU A 165 -8.42 2.99 -2.17
C LEU A 165 -7.33 3.29 -3.20
N VAL A 166 -7.69 3.46 -4.48
CA VAL A 166 -6.74 3.86 -5.53
C VAL A 166 -6.19 5.25 -5.24
N THR A 167 -7.06 6.21 -4.90
CA THR A 167 -6.67 7.58 -4.52
C THR A 167 -5.75 7.57 -3.31
N ALA A 168 -6.10 6.85 -2.25
CA ALA A 168 -5.28 6.69 -1.05
C ALA A 168 -3.90 6.10 -1.36
N GLY A 169 -3.84 5.08 -2.24
CA GLY A 169 -2.58 4.49 -2.70
C GLY A 169 -1.68 5.48 -3.43
N LEU A 170 -2.23 6.28 -4.35
CA LEU A 170 -1.50 7.32 -5.09
C LEU A 170 -0.99 8.43 -4.17
N LEU A 171 -1.79 8.82 -3.16
CA LEU A 171 -1.39 9.80 -2.15
C LEU A 171 -0.23 9.29 -1.31
N LEU A 172 -0.28 8.04 -0.86
CA LEU A 172 0.80 7.41 -0.10
C LEU A 172 2.09 7.28 -0.93
N GLU A 173 1.98 6.87 -2.20
CA GLU A 173 3.12 6.80 -3.12
C GLU A 173 3.74 8.18 -3.34
N SER A 174 2.91 9.20 -3.53
CA SER A 174 3.35 10.59 -3.63
C SER A 174 4.01 11.06 -2.33
N ALA A 175 3.48 10.69 -1.16
CA ALA A 175 4.04 11.06 0.13
C ALA A 175 5.40 10.41 0.41
N MET A 176 5.62 9.20 -0.09
CA MET A 176 6.91 8.50 0.03
C MET A 176 7.96 9.03 -0.94
N THR A 177 7.56 9.43 -2.14
CA THR A 177 8.48 9.84 -3.23
C THR A 177 8.75 11.34 -3.24
N ASN A 178 7.80 12.15 -2.76
CA ASN A 178 7.89 13.60 -2.78
C ASN A 178 8.31 14.17 -1.40
N PRO A 179 9.50 14.76 -1.28
CA PRO A 179 9.96 15.37 -0.03
C PRO A 179 9.15 16.62 0.38
N PHE A 180 8.36 17.20 -0.52
CA PHE A 180 7.49 18.36 -0.28
C PHE A 180 6.00 18.00 -0.20
N PHE A 181 5.67 16.72 0.01
CA PHE A 181 4.27 16.29 0.12
C PHE A 181 3.53 17.11 1.20
N GLY A 182 2.46 17.78 0.79
CA GLY A 182 1.64 18.60 1.69
C GLY A 182 2.27 19.95 2.08
N ILE A 183 3.08 20.61 1.25
CA ILE A 183 3.60 21.98 1.56
C ILE A 183 2.79 23.11 0.88
N LEU A 184 1.63 22.80 0.31
CA LEU A 184 0.74 23.75 -0.36
C LEU A 184 -0.60 23.93 0.36
#